data_AF-A0A7G8WSI8-F1
#
_entry.id   AF-A0A7G8WSI8-F1
#
_cell.length_a   1.000
_cell.length_b   1.000
_cell.length_c   1.000
_cell.angle_alpha   90.00
_cell.angle_beta   90.00
_cell.angle_gamma   90.00
#
_symmetry.space_group_name_H-M   'P 1'
#
loop_
_entity.id
_entity.type
_entity.pdbx_description
1 polymer ?
#
loop_
_entity_poly.entity_id
_entity_poly.type
_entity_poly.pdbx_seq_one_letter_code
_entity_poly.pdbx_strand_id
1 'polypeptide(L)'
;MVAGETVDLKSGAEAWQVPTQVSSRSVFASYREEIRLADAVITRTSLDALPVWWPPDLAEQMAPQVLRRTVLHVITETACHAGHLDAARELLDGGTWLILTD
;
A
#
# COMPACT_ATOMS: atom_id res chain seq x y z
N MET A 1 -10.11 -7.68 6.19
CA MET A 1 -10.15 -6.90 4.94
C MET A 1 -11.56 -6.48 4.62
N VAL A 2 -11.70 -5.46 3.77
CA VAL A 2 -13.00 -4.95 3.32
C VAL A 2 -13.80 -6.02 2.56
N ALA A 3 -13.12 -6.88 1.77
CA ALA A 3 -13.74 -7.98 1.05
C ALA A 3 -13.95 -9.28 1.89
N GLY A 4 -13.55 -9.29 3.16
CA GLY A 4 -13.72 -10.44 4.06
C GLY A 4 -12.63 -11.52 4.01
N GLU A 5 -11.63 -11.40 3.13
CA GLU A 5 -10.50 -12.35 3.13
C GLU A 5 -9.53 -12.08 4.30
N THR A 6 -8.91 -13.15 4.78
CA THR A 6 -7.91 -13.13 5.86
C THR A 6 -6.51 -13.03 5.25
N VAL A 7 -5.69 -12.13 5.77
CA VAL A 7 -4.29 -11.95 5.35
C VAL A 7 -3.40 -12.12 6.56
N ASP A 8 -2.33 -12.90 6.39
CA ASP A 8 -1.25 -12.98 7.37
C ASP A 8 -0.35 -11.74 7.25
N LEU A 9 -0.36 -10.88 8.27
CA LEU A 9 0.43 -9.66 8.30
C LEU A 9 1.76 -9.93 9.00
N LYS A 10 2.85 -9.88 8.24
CA LYS A 10 4.19 -9.95 8.81
C LYS A 10 4.47 -8.73 9.68
N SER A 11 5.14 -8.93 10.82
CA SER A 11 5.50 -7.86 11.76
C SER A 11 7.02 -7.71 11.89
N GLY A 12 7.46 -6.54 12.37
CA GLY A 12 8.87 -6.28 12.64
C GLY A 12 9.76 -6.17 11.40
N ALA A 13 11.04 -6.53 11.56
CA ALA A 13 12.07 -6.36 10.51
C ALA A 13 11.82 -7.20 9.25
N GLU A 14 11.09 -8.31 9.38
CA GLU A 14 10.78 -9.21 8.26
C GLU A 14 9.89 -8.55 7.20
N ALA A 15 9.04 -7.59 7.59
CA ALA A 15 8.19 -6.84 6.66
C ALA A 15 8.99 -5.96 5.69
N TRP A 16 10.26 -5.69 5.99
CA TRP A 16 11.12 -4.76 5.26
C TRP A 16 12.27 -5.45 4.51
N GLN A 17 12.35 -6.78 4.57
CA GLN A 17 13.38 -7.56 3.89
C GLN A 17 12.82 -8.19 2.61
N VAL A 18 13.36 -7.77 1.47
CA VAL A 18 13.07 -8.41 0.18
C VAL A 18 14.14 -9.49 -0.07
N PRO A 19 13.78 -10.79 -0.14
CA PRO A 19 14.74 -11.84 -0.42
C PRO A 19 15.45 -11.63 -1.77
N THR A 20 16.73 -11.98 -1.86
CA THR A 20 17.56 -11.79 -3.06
C THR A 20 17.04 -12.52 -4.30
N GLN A 21 16.20 -13.54 -4.11
CA GLN A 21 15.56 -14.30 -5.19
C GLN A 21 14.33 -13.59 -5.78
N VAL A 22 13.82 -12.54 -5.13
CA VAL A 22 12.67 -11.78 -5.62
C VAL A 22 13.15 -10.77 -6.67
N SER A 23 12.68 -10.94 -7.90
CA SER A 23 12.99 -10.02 -8.99
C SER A 23 12.17 -8.73 -8.89
N SER A 24 12.70 -7.61 -9.40
CA SER A 24 11.92 -6.37 -9.53
C SER A 24 10.67 -6.56 -10.40
N ARG A 25 10.76 -7.36 -11.46
CA ARG A 25 9.61 -7.71 -12.32
C ARG A 25 8.50 -8.40 -11.54
N SER A 26 8.81 -9.35 -10.66
CA SER A 26 7.79 -10.02 -9.83
C SER A 26 7.17 -9.06 -8.83
N VAL A 27 7.95 -8.14 -8.24
CA VAL A 27 7.39 -7.09 -7.35
C VAL A 27 6.38 -6.23 -8.10
N PHE A 28 6.73 -5.73 -9.29
CA PHE A 28 5.80 -4.92 -10.09
C PHE A 28 4.58 -5.70 -10.56
N ALA A 29 4.73 -7.00 -10.85
CA ALA A 29 3.58 -7.85 -11.22
C ALA A 29 2.62 -8.02 -10.04
N SER A 30 3.14 -8.35 -8.85
CA SER A 30 2.35 -8.44 -7.62
C SER A 30 1.67 -7.11 -7.30
N TYR A 31 2.39 -5.99 -7.37
CA TYR A 31 1.81 -4.66 -7.11
C TYR A 31 0.64 -4.33 -8.04
N ARG A 32 0.74 -4.65 -9.34
CA ARG A 32 -0.37 -4.47 -10.29
C ARG A 32 -1.57 -5.37 -10.00
N GLU A 33 -1.32 -6.59 -9.54
CA GLU A 33 -2.40 -7.51 -9.15
C GLU A 33 -3.12 -7.00 -7.90
N GLU A 34 -2.39 -6.51 -6.90
CA GLU A 34 -2.99 -5.89 -5.70
C GLU A 34 -3.80 -4.63 -6.04
N ILE A 35 -3.33 -3.80 -6.99
CA ILE A 35 -4.13 -2.67 -7.50
C ILE A 35 -5.45 -3.18 -8.10
N ARG A 36 -5.40 -4.21 -8.95
CA ARG A 36 -6.59 -4.78 -9.59
C ARG A 36 -7.58 -5.31 -8.56
N LEU A 37 -7.10 -5.97 -7.52
CA LEU A 37 -7.92 -6.48 -6.42
C LEU A 37 -8.53 -5.35 -5.58
N ALA A 38 -7.73 -4.34 -5.23
CA ALA A 38 -8.19 -3.17 -4.49
C ALA A 38 -9.26 -2.37 -5.27
N ASP A 39 -9.06 -2.16 -6.57
CA ASP A 39 -10.02 -1.48 -7.45
C ASP A 39 -11.38 -2.20 -7.46
N ALA A 40 -11.37 -3.53 -7.55
CA ALA A 40 -12.60 -4.33 -7.53
C ALA A 40 -13.39 -4.16 -6.21
N VAL A 41 -12.70 -4.00 -5.09
CA VAL A 41 -13.32 -3.75 -3.78
C VAL A 41 -13.82 -2.32 -3.67
N ILE A 42 -12.98 -1.33 -4.01
CA ILE A 42 -13.30 0.10 -3.91
C ILE A 42 -14.50 0.45 -4.76
N THR A 43 -14.56 -0.04 -6.01
CA THR A 43 -15.65 0.29 -6.95
C THR A 43 -17.01 -0.27 -6.56
N ARG A 44 -17.06 -1.29 -5.70
CA ARG A 44 -18.30 -1.99 -5.30
C ARG A 44 -18.74 -1.70 -3.87
N THR A 45 -17.96 -0.95 -3.10
CA THR A 45 -18.18 -0.78 -1.66
C THR A 45 -18.47 0.67 -1.34
N SER A 46 -19.46 0.91 -0.45
CA SER A 46 -19.74 2.26 0.03
C SER A 46 -18.52 2.85 0.74
N LEU A 47 -18.23 4.12 0.52
CA LEU A 47 -17.15 4.84 1.19
C LEU A 47 -17.34 4.91 2.72
N ASP A 48 -18.56 4.75 3.22
CA ASP A 48 -18.90 4.75 4.64
C ASP A 48 -18.99 3.34 5.24
N ALA A 49 -18.69 2.30 4.45
CA ALA A 49 -18.66 0.93 4.95
C ALA A 49 -17.42 0.69 5.83
N LEU A 50 -17.64 0.01 6.96
CA LEU A 50 -16.58 -0.61 7.74
C LEU A 50 -16.11 -1.91 7.08
N PRO A 51 -14.86 -2.34 7.31
CA PRO A 51 -14.37 -3.61 6.80
C PRO A 51 -15.17 -4.78 7.39
N VAL A 52 -15.47 -5.78 6.54
CA VAL A 52 -16.19 -7.00 6.94
C VAL A 52 -15.38 -7.83 7.94
N TRP A 53 -14.04 -7.80 7.83
CA TRP A 53 -13.14 -8.46 8.76
C TRP A 53 -12.04 -7.50 9.24
N TRP A 54 -11.75 -7.51 10.54
CA TRP A 54 -10.64 -6.78 11.16
C TRP A 54 -9.81 -7.73 12.02
N PRO A 55 -8.47 -7.78 11.86
CA PRO A 55 -7.63 -8.69 12.64
C PRO A 55 -7.75 -8.40 14.15
N PRO A 56 -7.91 -9.43 15.02
CA PRO A 56 -7.99 -9.24 16.47
C PRO A 56 -6.81 -8.46 17.04
N ASP A 57 -5.59 -8.80 16.63
CA ASP A 57 -4.36 -8.15 17.11
C ASP A 57 -4.30 -6.66 16.76
N LEU A 58 -4.88 -6.27 15.61
CA LEU A 58 -5.02 -4.86 15.24
C LEU A 58 -6.18 -4.19 16.00
N ALA A 59 -7.25 -4.92 16.30
CA ALA A 59 -8.41 -4.39 17.02
C ALA A 59 -8.04 -3.89 18.43
N GLU A 60 -7.03 -4.51 19.06
CA GLU A 60 -6.49 -4.09 20.35
C GLU A 60 -5.74 -2.75 20.27
N GLN A 61 -5.17 -2.43 19.11
CA GLN A 61 -4.31 -1.26 18.91
C GLN A 61 -5.05 -0.11 18.22
N MET A 62 -6.01 -0.43 17.35
CA MET A 62 -6.71 0.53 16.51
C MET A 62 -8.08 0.01 16.07
N ALA A 63 -9.08 0.89 16.17
CA ALA A 63 -10.42 0.62 15.67
C ALA A 63 -10.45 0.59 14.13
N PRO A 64 -11.28 -0.30 13.51
CA PRO A 64 -11.49 -0.29 12.07
C PRO A 64 -12.02 1.07 11.61
N GLN A 65 -11.59 1.48 10.42
CA GLN A 65 -12.00 2.74 9.80
C GLN A 65 -12.88 2.49 8.58
N VAL A 66 -13.74 3.46 8.26
CA VAL A 66 -14.53 3.39 7.03
C VAL A 66 -13.64 3.46 5.78
N LEU A 67 -14.07 2.85 4.68
CA LEU A 67 -13.31 2.75 3.43
C LEU A 67 -12.73 4.09 2.98
N ARG A 68 -13.49 5.19 3.10
CA ARG A 68 -13.02 6.55 2.77
C ARG A 68 -11.70 6.90 3.46
N ARG A 69 -11.61 6.65 4.76
CA ARG A 69 -10.42 6.99 5.55
C ARG A 69 -9.26 6.08 5.20
N THR A 70 -9.52 4.80 4.93
CA THR A 70 -8.50 3.87 4.45
C THR A 70 -7.92 4.31 3.11
N VAL A 71 -8.76 4.67 2.13
CA VAL A 71 -8.30 5.13 0.81
C VAL A 71 -7.46 6.41 0.93
N LEU A 72 -7.91 7.40 1.71
CA LEU A 72 -7.15 8.64 1.94
C LEU A 72 -5.79 8.37 2.61
N HIS A 73 -5.75 7.43 3.56
CA HIS A 73 -4.50 7.02 4.19
C HIS A 73 -3.54 6.37 3.17
N VAL A 74 -4.02 5.41 2.37
CA VAL A 74 -3.19 4.73 1.36
C VAL A 74 -2.64 5.72 0.33
N ILE A 75 -3.45 6.69 -0.13
CA ILE A 75 -2.97 7.75 -1.04
C ILE A 75 -1.85 8.57 -0.40
N THR A 76 -2.03 8.97 0.86
CA THR A 76 -1.08 9.79 1.60
C THR A 76 0.25 9.07 1.81
N GLU A 77 0.21 7.82 2.27
CA GLU A 77 1.41 6.99 2.47
C GLU A 77 2.10 6.71 1.13
N THR A 78 1.34 6.42 0.07
CA THR A 78 1.91 6.18 -1.28
C THR A 78 2.67 7.41 -1.79
N ALA A 79 2.09 8.61 -1.63
CA ALA A 79 2.74 9.85 -2.03
C ALA A 79 4.02 10.13 -1.21
N CYS A 80 3.98 9.87 0.10
CA CYS A 80 5.13 9.99 0.99
C CYS A 80 6.29 9.07 0.55
N HIS A 81 5.98 7.78 0.31
CA HIS A 81 6.98 6.81 -0.13
C HIS A 81 7.51 7.08 -1.54
N ALA A 82 6.67 7.55 -2.46
CA ALA A 82 7.11 7.98 -3.78
C ALA A 82 8.13 9.12 -3.68
N GLY A 83 7.86 10.14 -2.87
CA GLY A 83 8.81 11.23 -2.64
C GLY A 83 10.14 10.78 -2.02
N HIS A 84 10.11 9.83 -1.08
CA HIS A 84 11.33 9.23 -0.55
C HIS A 84 12.12 8.45 -1.61
N LEU A 85 11.42 7.74 -2.50
CA LEU A 85 12.05 6.99 -3.59
C LEU A 85 12.68 7.91 -4.62
N ASP A 86 12.02 9.03 -4.95
CA ASP A 86 12.58 10.06 -5.82
C ASP A 86 13.87 10.63 -5.23
N ALA A 87 13.85 11.05 -3.96
CA ALA A 87 15.06 11.53 -3.27
C ALA A 87 16.19 10.49 -3.26
N ALA A 88 15.87 9.21 -3.01
CA ALA A 88 16.86 8.14 -3.06
C ALA A 88 17.45 7.97 -4.47
N ARG A 89 16.62 8.09 -5.51
CA ARG A 89 17.08 8.00 -6.91
C ARG A 89 18.01 9.17 -7.27
N GLU A 90 17.65 10.39 -6.90
CA GLU A 90 18.49 11.58 -7.12
C GLU A 90 19.85 11.45 -6.43
N LEU A 91 19.88 10.90 -5.22
CA LEU A 91 21.14 10.63 -4.50
C LEU A 91 22.00 9.55 -5.16
N LEU A 92 21.38 8.58 -5.85
CA LEU A 92 22.07 7.48 -6.51
C LEU A 92 22.63 7.86 -7.88
N ASP A 93 21.88 8.64 -8.67
CA ASP A 93 22.24 8.96 -10.06
C ASP A 93 22.66 10.42 -10.29
N GLY A 94 22.51 11.29 -9.28
CA GLY A 94 22.85 12.71 -9.35
C GLY A 94 21.92 13.55 -10.24
N GLY A 95 20.83 12.95 -10.76
CA GLY A 95 19.81 13.64 -11.53
C GLY A 95 18.77 14.32 -10.64
N THR A 96 17.93 15.16 -11.25
CA THR A 96 16.72 15.71 -10.62
C THR A 96 15.52 15.30 -11.45
N TRP A 97 14.51 14.71 -10.82
CA TRP A 97 13.36 14.11 -11.52
C TRP A 97 12.09 14.96 -11.35
N LEU A 98 12.23 16.27 -11.55
CA LEU A 98 11.10 17.20 -11.54
C LEU A 98 10.23 16.98 -12.78
N ILE A 99 8.92 16.80 -12.60
CA ILE A 99 7.97 16.98 -13.68
C ILE A 99 7.85 18.49 -13.93
N LEU A 100 8.70 19.01 -14.82
CA LEU A 100 8.45 20.27 -15.49
C LEU A 100 7.45 19.97 -16.61
N THR A 101 6.17 20.22 -16.38
CA THR A 101 5.21 20.35 -17.48
C THR A 101 5.49 21.67 -18.19
N ASP A 102 5.69 21.63 -19.50
CA ASP A 102 5.81 22.81 -20.37
C ASP A 102 4.59 23.75 -20.26
#